data_AF-K1RX19-F1
#
_entry.id   AF-K1RX19-F1
#
_cell.length_a   1.000
_cell.length_b   1.000
_cell.length_c   1.000
_cell.angle_alpha   90.00
_cell.angle_beta   90.00
_cell.angle_gamma   90.00
#
_symmetry.space_group_name_H-M   'P 1'
#
loop_
_entity.id
_entity.type
_entity.pdbx_description
1 polymer ?
#
loop_
_entity_poly.entity_id
_entity_poly.type
_entity_poly.pdbx_seq_one_letter_code
_entity_poly.pdbx_strand_id
1 'polypeptide(L)' 'MQYAPQSPDEPVHARFVEACRNLDRTEYYLDILCAGDSHERAEVIQQQMADEKLDGLRRRLEKIHKEELEDGYDTADVA' A
#
# COMPACT_ATOMS: atom_id res chain seq x y z
N MET A 1 -6.87 -17.31 12.01
CA MET A 1 -8.18 -16.85 11.51
C MET A 1 -8.93 -16.11 12.63
N GLN A 2 -8.47 -14.93 13.06
CA GLN A 2 -9.00 -14.30 14.29
C GLN A 2 -10.35 -13.59 14.10
N TYR A 3 -10.69 -13.23 12.86
CA TYR A 3 -11.90 -12.47 12.52
C TYR A 3 -12.83 -13.22 11.55
N ALA A 4 -12.36 -14.33 11.00
CA ALA A 4 -13.18 -15.14 10.10
C ALA A 4 -14.20 -15.94 10.92
N PRO A 5 -15.47 -16.00 10.49
CA PRO A 5 -16.46 -16.84 11.14
C PRO A 5 -16.00 -18.31 11.08
N GLN A 6 -16.15 -19.03 12.19
CA GLN A 6 -15.79 -20.44 12.29
C GLN A 6 -16.98 -21.36 11.96
N SER A 7 -18.20 -20.81 11.92
CA SER A 7 -19.42 -21.53 11.53
C SER A 7 -20.41 -20.59 10.82
N PRO A 8 -21.37 -21.12 10.04
CA PRO A 8 -22.32 -20.31 9.26
C PRO A 8 -23.26 -19.45 10.12
N ASP A 9 -23.57 -19.90 11.34
CA ASP A 9 -24.50 -19.24 12.25
C ASP A 9 -23.84 -18.15 13.10
N GLU A 10 -22.51 -17.99 13.00
CA GLU A 10 -21.75 -17.01 13.77
C GLU A 10 -21.88 -15.60 13.16
N PRO A 11 -22.11 -14.55 13.98
CA PRO A 11 -22.14 -13.18 13.47
C PRO A 11 -20.81 -12.80 12.84
N VAL A 12 -20.88 -12.25 11.62
CA VAL A 12 -19.68 -11.91 10.85
C VAL A 12 -19.04 -10.63 11.41
N HIS A 13 -17.76 -10.73 11.74
CA HIS A 13 -17.00 -9.59 12.27
C HIS A 13 -16.79 -8.50 11.21
N ALA A 14 -16.97 -7.22 11.57
CA ALA A 14 -16.85 -6.09 10.63
C ALA A 14 -15.51 -6.07 9.86
N ARG A 15 -14.39 -6.34 10.54
CA ARG A 15 -13.06 -6.45 9.90
C ARG A 15 -12.98 -7.55 8.84
N PHE A 16 -13.71 -8.66 9.01
CA PHE A 16 -13.75 -9.71 8.00
C PHE A 16 -14.55 -9.27 6.78
N VAL A 17 -15.70 -8.62 6.99
CA VAL A 17 -16.50 -8.02 5.90
C VAL A 17 -15.67 -6.99 5.13
N GLU A 18 -14.94 -6.13 5.83
CA GLU A 18 -14.06 -5.14 5.22
C GLU A 18 -12.89 -5.79 4.46
N ALA A 19 -12.29 -6.85 5.01
CA ALA A 19 -11.26 -7.62 4.32
C ALA A 19 -11.80 -8.22 3.02
N CYS A 20 -12.97 -8.87 3.05
CA CYS A 20 -13.62 -9.41 1.85
C CYS A 20 -13.91 -8.32 0.80
N ARG A 21 -14.46 -7.17 1.21
CA ARG A 21 -14.72 -6.04 0.29
C ARG A 21 -13.46 -5.52 -0.39
N ASN A 22 -12.32 -5.56 0.31
CA ASN A 22 -11.04 -5.12 -0.23
C ASN A 22 -10.29 -6.21 -0.99
N LEU A 23 -10.63 -7.49 -0.79
CA LEU A 23 -9.95 -8.63 -1.38
C LEU A 23 -10.17 -8.65 -2.89
N ASP A 24 -11.43 -8.57 -3.34
CA ASP A 24 -11.75 -8.54 -4.78
C ASP A 24 -11.05 -7.39 -5.51
N ARG A 25 -11.04 -6.21 -4.88
CA ARG A 25 -10.35 -5.02 -5.41
C ARG A 25 -8.83 -5.21 -5.46
N THR A 26 -8.25 -5.85 -4.44
CA THR A 26 -6.81 -6.12 -4.37
C THR A 26 -6.40 -7.15 -5.41
N GLU A 27 -7.16 -8.24 -5.56
CA GLU A 27 -6.92 -9.26 -6.56
C GLU A 27 -7.02 -8.70 -7.98
N TYR A 28 -8.04 -7.87 -8.26
CA TYR A 28 -8.18 -7.17 -9.53
C TYR A 28 -6.94 -6.34 -9.88
N TYR A 29 -6.44 -5.53 -8.94
CA TYR A 29 -5.24 -4.73 -9.19
C TYR A 29 -3.98 -5.57 -9.33
N LEU A 30 -3.85 -6.64 -8.55
CA LEU A 30 -2.69 -7.54 -8.63
C LEU A 30 -2.64 -8.27 -9.96
N ASP A 31 -3.78 -8.72 -10.48
CA ASP A 31 -3.85 -9.40 -11.78
C ASP A 31 -3.35 -8.46 -12.89
N ILE A 32 -3.84 -7.22 -12.92
CA ILE A 32 -3.40 -6.21 -13.88
C ILE A 32 -1.91 -5.87 -13.70
N LEU A 33 -1.45 -5.67 -12.46
CA LEU A 33 -0.06 -5.28 -12.19
C LEU A 33 0.94 -6.41 -12.50
N CYS A 34 0.54 -7.67 -12.35
CA CYS A 34 1.40 -8.84 -12.58
C CYS A 34 1.36 -9.36 -14.02
N ALA A 35 0.20 -9.34 -14.67
CA ALA A 35 -0.03 -9.98 -15.97
C ALA A 35 -0.60 -9.06 -17.05
N GLY A 36 -1.08 -7.87 -16.68
CA GLY A 36 -1.66 -6.89 -17.62
C GLY A 36 -0.62 -6.24 -18.54
N ASP A 37 -1.12 -5.71 -19.65
CA ASP A 37 -0.26 -5.03 -20.62
C ASP A 37 0.25 -3.67 -20.07
N SER A 38 1.18 -3.05 -20.81
CA SER A 38 1.79 -1.79 -20.35
C SER A 38 0.78 -0.66 -20.19
N HIS A 39 -0.28 -0.64 -20.98
CA HIS A 39 -1.33 0.38 -20.91
C HIS A 39 -2.19 0.17 -19.68
N GLU A 40 -2.72 -1.05 -19.48
CA GLU A 40 -3.55 -1.40 -18.33
C GLU A 40 -2.83 -1.16 -17.00
N ARG A 41 -1.54 -1.54 -16.93
CA ARG A 41 -0.72 -1.23 -15.74
C ARG A 41 -0.55 0.26 -15.50
N ALA A 42 -0.33 1.04 -16.57
CA ALA A 42 -0.15 2.48 -16.45
C ALA A 42 -1.43 3.16 -15.94
N GLU A 43 -2.60 2.73 -16.42
CA GLU A 43 -3.89 3.24 -15.96
C GLU A 43 -4.13 2.95 -14.47
N VAL A 44 -3.90 1.71 -14.02
CA VAL A 44 -4.04 1.34 -12.59
C VAL A 44 -3.09 2.15 -11.72
N ILE A 45 -1.83 2.33 -12.14
CA ILE A 45 -0.86 3.14 -11.40
C ILE A 45 -1.32 4.60 -11.34
N GLN A 46 -1.76 5.18 -12.45
CA GLN A 46 -2.22 6.57 -12.50
C GLN A 46 -3.45 6.81 -11.62
N GLN A 47 -4.43 5.90 -11.65
CA GLN A 47 -5.59 5.95 -10.77
C GLN A 47 -5.18 5.90 -9.29
N GLN A 48 -4.28 4.98 -8.93
CA GLN A 48 -3.81 4.83 -7.54
C GLN A 48 -2.92 6.00 -7.06
N MET A 49 -2.27 6.69 -7.99
CA MET A 49 -1.57 7.95 -7.73
C MET A 49 -2.56 9.11 -7.52
N ALA A 50 -3.65 9.15 -8.29
CA ALA A 50 -4.72 10.14 -8.14
C ALA A 50 -5.54 9.94 -6.85
N ASP A 51 -5.72 8.70 -6.42
CA ASP A 51 -6.38 8.33 -5.16
C ASP A 51 -5.50 8.61 -3.90
N GLU A 52 -4.40 9.36 -4.05
CA GLU A 52 -3.43 9.79 -3.04
C GLU A 52 -2.72 8.68 -2.23
N LYS A 53 -3.10 7.41 -2.40
CA LYS A 53 -2.53 6.28 -1.65
C LYS A 53 -1.07 6.04 -1.99
N LEU A 54 -0.73 6.01 -3.28
CA LEU A 54 0.66 5.89 -3.74
C LEU A 54 1.42 7.21 -3.58
N ASP A 55 0.73 8.34 -3.74
CA ASP A 55 1.32 9.65 -3.55
C ASP A 55 1.75 9.89 -2.08
N GLY A 56 0.95 9.41 -1.13
CA GLY A 56 1.30 9.39 0.29
C GLY A 56 2.51 8.51 0.60
N LEU A 57 2.63 7.34 -0.03
CA LEU A 57 3.80 6.47 0.10
C LEU A 57 5.06 7.12 -0.50
N ARG A 58 4.94 7.74 -1.68
CA ARG A 58 6.02 8.51 -2.31
C ARG A 58 6.53 9.63 -1.41
N ARG A 59 5.64 10.49 -0.92
CA ARG A 59 6.01 11.59 0.02
C ARG A 59 6.72 11.08 1.27
N ARG A 60 6.28 9.93 1.79
CA ARG A 60 6.89 9.33 2.99
C ARG A 60 8.30 8.80 2.70
N LEU A 61 8.52 8.21 1.52
CA LEU A 61 9.83 7.75 1.08
C LEU A 61 10.80 8.93 0.86
N GLU A 62 10.33 10.00 0.23
CA GLU A 62 11.10 11.24 0.04
C GLU A 62 11.51 11.87 1.38
N LYS A 63 10.61 11.86 2.37
CA LYS A 63 10.90 12.36 3.71
C LYS A 63 11.98 11.53 4.41
N ILE A 64 11.89 10.20 4.36
CA ILE A 64 12.89 9.30 4.96
C ILE A 64 14.26 9.54 4.31
N HIS A 65 14.31 9.64 2.99
CA HIS A 65 15.56 9.89 2.27
C HIS A 65 16.21 11.22 2.65
N LYS A 66 15.39 12.27 2.87
CA LYS A 66 15.88 13.57 3.33
C LYS A 66 16.42 13.49 4.76
N GLU A 67 15.72 12.82 5.66
CA GLU A 67 16.14 12.63 7.05
C GLU A 67 17.46 11.85 7.14
N GLU A 68 17.66 10.82 6.32
CA GLU A 68 18.93 10.07 6.23
C GLU A 68 20.11 10.93 5.76
N LEU A 69 19.88 11.91 4.89
CA LEU A 69 20.92 12.81 4.41
C LEU A 69 21.23 13.94 5.40
N GLU A 70 20.24 14.41 6.17
CA GLU A 70 20.41 15.50 7.15
C GLU A 70 21.05 15.03 8.46
N ASP A 71 20.88 13.77 8.87
CA ASP A 71 21.48 13.17 10.10
C ASP A 71 22.97 12.74 9.91
N GLY A 72 23.50 12.83 8.69
CA GLY A 72 24.83 12.32 8.33
C GLY A 72 26.02 13.28 8.52
N TYR A 73 25.81 14.50 9.01
CA TYR A 73 26.85 15.56 9.02
C TYR A 73 27.14 16.16 10.42
N ASP A 74 27.41 15.33 11.43
CA ASP A 74 27.84 15.84 12.76
C ASP A 74 29.06 15.12 13.38
N THR A 75 29.91 14.42 12.61
CA THR A 75 31.16 13.81 13.17
C THR A 75 32.42 13.97 12.33
N ALA A 76 32.55 15.05 11.56
CA ALA A 76 33.79 15.35 10.85
C ALA A 76 34.33 16.76 11.17
N ASP A 77 34.56 17.05 12.44
CA ASP A 77 35.57 18.02 12.86
C ASP A 77 36.03 17.68 14.29
N VAL A 78 36.95 16.72 14.38
CA VAL A 78 37.83 16.56 15.56
C VAL A 78 39.24 16.77 15.06
N ALA A 79 39.66 18.04 15.07
CA ALA A 79 41.05 18.47 14.93
C ALA A 79 41.61 18.84 16.31
#